data_AF-A0A1A8RLG5-F1
#
_entry.id   AF-A0A1A8RLG5-F1
#
_cell.length_a   1.000
_cell.length_b   1.000
_cell.length_c   1.000
_cell.angle_alpha   90.00
_cell.angle_beta   90.00
_cell.angle_gamma   90.00
#
_symmetry.space_group_name_H-M   'P 1'
#
loop_
_entity.id
_entity.type
_entity.pdbx_description
1 polymer ?
#
loop_
_entity_poly.entity_id
_entity_poly.type
_entity_poly.pdbx_seq_one_letter_code
_entity_poly.pdbx_strand_id
1 'polypeptide(L)'
;QEIEKLMKEQEELHRNLGACKNLSRQQRDDKDSQGLQALLEQRDVIEEELERERHTQKQLQKEILSVQVKLAEVRKGAVSSSDTQRSEAGRTLKAIRTLEYKLDRASTHFNEQMAKNNRLKEELQTLHIERARFQHLRNRLNKELQDVRKSIGQIINRSTAAYDGRVEAQAKMNTMKAKAEKDRAHYNAEMKELERIFSHEFSTKDFMSIKSRKIAEKDDDHGATPRQLSALKEQKADSGEESLEALEEVLEKIQTVMGDDNLDLLVNRFIQAEDRNFALFNFVNDQNNEAETLRKQISQIQKQMEQLQLESLQREEQHRSLLRGIDEQRKECESQAENLENQANAVSRILDEIKEGVNSLLSKMECDRSVIEDKLGSSVGITENNVMFYLGFVEQKTNELITIHTFLKSKDQEKDQSPADLAKFLLGQTPELLQQNLTIQPNLKSHPDKFSLTDEEERPFSQEELRRTIMKGVLGTGSYRKLKAQSAAL
;
A
#
# COMPACT_ATOMS: atom_id res chain seq x y z
N GLN A 1 -119.53 -1.00 128.72
CA GLN A 1 -118.65 0.00 128.08
C GLN A 1 -117.53 -0.63 127.24
N GLU A 2 -117.21 -1.93 127.38
CA GLU A 2 -116.18 -2.61 126.56
C GLU A 2 -116.74 -3.23 125.26
N ILE A 3 -117.99 -3.70 125.29
CA ILE A 3 -118.66 -4.35 124.14
C ILE A 3 -118.91 -3.36 122.98
N GLU A 4 -119.22 -2.09 123.26
CA GLU A 4 -119.37 -1.05 122.22
C GLU A 4 -118.04 -0.67 121.54
N LYS A 5 -116.89 -0.80 122.24
CA LYS A 5 -115.57 -0.56 121.63
C LYS A 5 -115.20 -1.69 120.67
N LEU A 6 -115.43 -2.94 121.07
CA LEU A 6 -115.14 -4.11 120.23
C LEU A 6 -116.03 -4.17 118.98
N MET A 7 -117.29 -3.74 119.07
CA MET A 7 -118.14 -3.63 117.87
C MET A 7 -117.68 -2.53 116.91
N LYS A 8 -117.21 -1.38 117.44
CA LYS A 8 -116.63 -0.33 116.60
C LYS A 8 -115.33 -0.79 115.93
N GLU A 9 -114.46 -1.50 116.65
CA GLU A 9 -113.24 -2.09 116.06
C GLU A 9 -113.56 -3.17 115.02
N GLN A 10 -114.58 -4.01 115.26
CA GLN A 10 -114.99 -5.02 114.29
C GLN A 10 -115.56 -4.40 113.00
N GLU A 11 -116.35 -3.32 113.12
CA GLU A 11 -116.82 -2.57 111.96
C GLU A 11 -115.68 -1.82 111.24
N GLU A 12 -114.71 -1.26 111.98
CA GLU A 12 -113.52 -0.63 111.39
C GLU A 12 -112.67 -1.66 110.65
N LEU A 13 -112.43 -2.83 111.23
CA LEU A 13 -111.69 -3.92 110.60
C LEU A 13 -112.42 -4.46 109.37
N HIS A 14 -113.75 -4.59 109.38
CA HIS A 14 -114.49 -4.99 108.18
C HIS A 14 -114.52 -3.90 107.10
N ARG A 15 -114.59 -2.61 107.45
CA ARG A 15 -114.42 -1.52 106.48
C ARG A 15 -113.02 -1.51 105.88
N ASN A 16 -111.98 -1.74 106.70
CA ASN A 16 -110.59 -1.81 106.23
C ASN A 16 -110.33 -3.05 105.37
N LEU A 17 -110.90 -4.21 105.73
CA LEU A 17 -110.79 -5.44 104.95
C LEU A 17 -111.55 -5.34 103.61
N GLY A 18 -112.71 -4.65 103.59
CA GLY A 18 -113.42 -4.30 102.35
C GLY A 18 -112.67 -3.29 101.47
N ALA A 19 -111.95 -2.35 102.09
CA ALA A 19 -111.09 -1.41 101.38
C ALA A 19 -109.83 -2.09 100.78
N CYS A 20 -109.30 -3.11 101.45
CA CYS A 20 -108.19 -3.94 100.96
C CYS A 20 -108.63 -5.00 99.93
N LYS A 21 -109.83 -5.58 100.06
CA LYS A 21 -110.39 -6.57 99.11
C LYS A 21 -111.18 -5.94 97.96
N ASN A 22 -111.04 -4.63 97.75
CA ASN A 22 -111.71 -3.93 96.67
C ASN A 22 -111.05 -4.35 95.35
N LEU A 23 -111.76 -5.11 94.50
CA LEU A 23 -111.28 -5.70 93.24
C LEU A 23 -110.55 -4.70 92.33
N SER A 24 -110.92 -3.41 92.40
CA SER A 24 -110.27 -2.33 91.65
C SER A 24 -108.84 -2.03 92.09
N ARG A 25 -108.47 -2.22 93.37
CA ARG A 25 -107.09 -2.05 93.85
C ARG A 25 -106.20 -3.22 93.46
N GLN A 26 -106.69 -4.45 93.61
CA GLN A 26 -105.92 -5.63 93.22
C GLN A 26 -105.63 -5.67 91.72
N GLN A 27 -106.58 -5.26 90.87
CA GLN A 27 -106.32 -5.10 89.43
C GLN A 27 -105.35 -3.96 89.08
N ARG A 28 -105.20 -2.95 89.95
CA ARG A 28 -104.16 -1.91 89.78
C ARG A 28 -102.80 -2.46 90.19
N ASP A 29 -102.72 -3.14 91.32
CA ASP A 29 -101.48 -3.75 91.81
C ASP A 29 -100.95 -4.81 90.84
N ASP A 30 -101.83 -5.62 90.24
CA ASP A 30 -101.46 -6.60 89.21
C ASP A 30 -100.96 -5.92 87.92
N LYS A 31 -101.57 -4.80 87.51
CA LYS A 31 -101.11 -4.00 86.36
C LYS A 31 -99.79 -3.30 86.63
N ASP A 32 -99.61 -2.77 87.83
CA ASP A 32 -98.38 -2.11 88.26
C ASP A 32 -97.25 -3.15 88.37
N SER A 33 -97.52 -4.36 88.85
CA SER A 33 -96.57 -5.47 88.89
C SER A 33 -96.17 -5.95 87.49
N GLN A 34 -97.12 -6.05 86.55
CA GLN A 34 -96.83 -6.39 85.15
C GLN A 34 -96.03 -5.27 84.46
N GLY A 35 -96.33 -4.01 84.75
CA GLY A 35 -95.55 -2.86 84.29
C GLY A 35 -94.13 -2.86 84.84
N LEU A 36 -93.95 -3.21 86.11
CA LEU A 36 -92.63 -3.34 86.73
C LEU A 36 -91.82 -4.49 86.12
N GLN A 37 -92.47 -5.64 85.84
CA GLN A 37 -91.82 -6.77 85.16
C GLN A 37 -91.35 -6.39 83.76
N ALA A 38 -92.19 -5.74 82.96
CA ALA A 38 -91.80 -5.28 81.62
C ALA A 38 -90.62 -4.28 81.67
N LEU A 39 -90.60 -3.38 82.66
CA LEU A 39 -89.50 -2.44 82.85
C LEU A 39 -88.20 -3.13 83.32
N LEU A 40 -88.30 -4.16 84.15
CA LEU A 40 -87.15 -4.97 84.57
C LEU A 40 -86.58 -5.78 83.41
N GLU A 41 -87.43 -6.42 82.60
CA GLU A 41 -87.01 -7.12 81.38
C GLU A 41 -86.35 -6.16 80.40
N GLN A 42 -86.89 -4.95 80.22
CA GLN A 42 -86.28 -3.93 79.37
C GLN A 42 -84.92 -3.46 79.91
N ARG A 43 -84.80 -3.29 81.24
CA ARG A 43 -83.51 -2.97 81.88
C ARG A 43 -82.50 -4.08 81.60
N ASP A 44 -82.88 -5.34 81.75
CA ASP A 44 -81.98 -6.47 81.57
C ASP A 44 -81.50 -6.58 80.11
N VAL A 45 -82.38 -6.33 79.13
CA VAL A 45 -81.99 -6.27 77.71
C VAL A 45 -80.99 -5.14 77.44
N ILE A 46 -81.21 -3.96 78.02
CA ILE A 46 -80.30 -2.81 77.88
C ILE A 46 -78.95 -3.10 78.56
N GLU A 47 -78.95 -3.76 79.72
CA GLU A 47 -77.75 -4.17 80.44
C GLU A 47 -76.92 -5.17 79.60
N GLU A 48 -77.58 -6.14 78.97
CA GLU A 48 -76.93 -7.07 78.04
C GLU A 48 -76.38 -6.38 76.79
N GLU A 49 -77.10 -5.42 76.22
CA GLU A 49 -76.63 -4.60 75.09
C GLU A 49 -75.40 -3.78 75.47
N LEU A 50 -75.40 -3.18 76.66
CA LEU A 50 -74.31 -2.37 77.18
C LEU A 50 -73.07 -3.21 77.47
N GLU A 51 -73.23 -4.44 77.99
CA GLU A 51 -72.11 -5.36 78.17
C GLU A 51 -71.55 -5.88 76.84
N ARG A 52 -72.41 -6.12 75.83
CA ARG A 52 -71.96 -6.43 74.46
C ARG A 52 -71.14 -5.28 73.86
N GLU A 53 -71.61 -4.03 73.97
CA GLU A 53 -70.86 -2.86 73.51
C GLU A 53 -69.54 -2.65 74.29
N ARG A 54 -69.53 -2.87 75.61
CA ARG A 54 -68.29 -2.83 76.39
C ARG A 54 -67.28 -3.87 75.92
N HIS A 55 -67.74 -5.05 75.54
CA HIS A 55 -66.86 -6.10 75.01
C HIS A 55 -66.26 -5.70 73.65
N THR A 56 -67.08 -5.19 72.73
CA THR A 56 -66.60 -4.73 71.42
C THR A 56 -65.63 -3.55 71.55
N GLN A 57 -65.89 -2.61 72.46
CA GLN A 57 -65.00 -1.48 72.73
C GLN A 57 -63.62 -1.94 73.25
N LYS A 58 -63.59 -2.93 74.16
CA LYS A 58 -62.33 -3.52 74.64
C LYS A 58 -61.56 -4.23 73.52
N GLN A 59 -62.26 -4.91 72.61
CA GLN A 59 -61.63 -5.57 71.48
C GLN A 59 -61.04 -4.57 70.49
N LEU A 60 -61.79 -3.51 70.15
CA LEU A 60 -61.30 -2.44 69.28
C LEU A 60 -60.12 -1.69 69.89
N GLN A 61 -60.10 -1.45 71.21
CA GLN A 61 -58.93 -0.86 71.87
C GLN A 61 -57.68 -1.73 71.76
N LYS A 62 -57.81 -3.06 71.89
CA LYS A 62 -56.68 -3.99 71.68
C LYS A 62 -56.18 -3.95 70.24
N GLU A 63 -57.09 -3.90 69.28
CA GLU A 63 -56.72 -3.78 67.86
C GLU A 63 -56.02 -2.46 67.57
N ILE A 64 -56.54 -1.33 68.07
CA ILE A 64 -55.92 -0.01 67.94
C ILE A 64 -54.49 -0.02 68.51
N LEU A 65 -54.30 -0.59 69.71
CA LEU A 65 -52.98 -0.70 70.30
C LEU A 65 -52.03 -1.55 69.44
N SER A 66 -52.53 -2.68 68.92
CA SER A 66 -51.72 -3.54 68.04
C SER A 66 -51.30 -2.84 66.75
N VAL A 67 -52.20 -2.05 66.16
CA VAL A 67 -51.93 -1.27 64.94
C VAL A 67 -50.97 -0.13 65.25
N GLN A 68 -51.11 0.56 66.37
CA GLN A 68 -50.19 1.61 66.80
C GLN A 68 -48.76 1.10 66.99
N VAL A 69 -48.59 -0.08 67.61
CA VAL A 69 -47.28 -0.72 67.76
C VAL A 69 -46.66 -1.04 66.41
N LYS A 70 -47.41 -1.70 65.51
CA LYS A 70 -46.94 -2.01 64.14
C LYS A 70 -46.56 -0.73 63.37
N LEU A 71 -47.33 0.34 63.53
CA LEU A 71 -47.10 1.61 62.86
C LEU A 71 -45.85 2.33 63.41
N ALA A 72 -45.58 2.20 64.71
CA ALA A 72 -44.35 2.69 65.33
C ALA A 72 -43.11 1.91 64.84
N GLU A 73 -43.20 0.59 64.70
CA GLU A 73 -42.13 -0.25 64.16
C GLU A 73 -41.81 0.10 62.70
N VAL A 74 -42.83 0.24 61.86
CA VAL A 74 -42.67 0.65 60.45
C VAL A 74 -42.06 2.05 60.36
N ARG A 75 -42.50 3.01 61.19
CA ARG A 75 -41.92 4.37 61.21
C ARG A 75 -40.45 4.34 61.65
N LYS A 76 -40.09 3.56 62.66
CA LYS A 76 -38.71 3.44 63.13
C LYS A 76 -37.81 2.81 62.06
N GLY A 77 -38.29 1.79 61.35
CA GLY A 77 -37.58 1.17 60.23
C GLY A 77 -37.45 2.09 59.00
N ALA A 78 -38.50 2.81 58.64
CA ALA A 78 -38.52 3.69 57.46
C ALA A 78 -37.63 4.92 57.62
N VAL A 79 -37.62 5.56 58.79
CA VAL A 79 -36.77 6.74 59.05
C VAL A 79 -35.28 6.34 59.07
N SER A 80 -34.96 5.23 59.74
CA SER A 80 -33.58 4.72 59.76
C SER A 80 -33.11 4.28 58.37
N SER A 81 -33.97 3.60 57.60
CA SER A 81 -33.66 3.10 56.25
C SER A 81 -33.47 4.24 55.24
N SER A 82 -34.36 5.24 55.25
CA SER A 82 -34.31 6.41 54.36
C SER A 82 -32.99 7.17 54.48
N ASP A 83 -32.58 7.49 55.71
CA ASP A 83 -31.36 8.27 55.93
C ASP A 83 -30.09 7.46 55.59
N THR A 84 -30.06 6.15 55.88
CA THR A 84 -28.97 5.28 55.45
C THR A 84 -28.91 5.14 53.92
N GLN A 85 -30.04 4.93 53.24
CA GLN A 85 -30.10 4.77 51.79
C GLN A 85 -29.67 6.06 51.07
N ARG A 86 -30.06 7.23 51.57
CA ARG A 86 -29.67 8.53 51.00
C ARG A 86 -28.19 8.81 51.19
N SER A 87 -27.63 8.42 52.34
CA SER A 87 -26.18 8.51 52.62
C SER A 87 -25.37 7.53 51.78
N GLU A 88 -25.83 6.29 51.62
CA GLU A 88 -25.23 5.27 50.78
C GLU A 88 -25.27 5.66 49.30
N ALA A 89 -26.40 6.14 48.78
CA ALA A 89 -26.52 6.67 47.43
C ALA A 89 -25.57 7.87 47.19
N GLY A 90 -25.39 8.74 48.19
CA GLY A 90 -24.40 9.81 48.11
C GLY A 90 -22.96 9.31 48.07
N ARG A 91 -22.64 8.25 48.81
CA ARG A 91 -21.29 7.61 48.81
C ARG A 91 -21.03 6.88 47.50
N THR A 92 -22.01 6.17 46.94
CA THR A 92 -21.87 5.49 45.65
C THR A 92 -21.70 6.49 44.51
N LEU A 93 -22.46 7.58 44.48
CA LEU A 93 -22.27 8.65 43.49
C LEU A 93 -20.88 9.29 43.57
N LYS A 94 -20.36 9.52 44.79
CA LYS A 94 -18.98 10.01 44.97
C LYS A 94 -17.96 8.98 44.48
N ALA A 95 -18.15 7.70 44.77
CA ALA A 95 -17.28 6.63 44.30
C ALA A 95 -17.28 6.54 42.77
N ILE A 96 -18.46 6.61 42.13
CA ILE A 96 -18.61 6.64 40.67
C ILE A 96 -17.82 7.81 40.08
N ARG A 97 -18.00 9.04 40.59
CA ARG A 97 -17.25 10.21 40.10
C ARG A 97 -15.73 10.05 40.24
N THR A 98 -15.27 9.46 41.34
CA THR A 98 -13.82 9.22 41.51
C THR A 98 -13.29 8.15 40.55
N LEU A 99 -14.09 7.14 40.22
CA LEU A 99 -13.73 6.12 39.24
C LEU A 99 -13.77 6.69 37.82
N GLU A 100 -14.76 7.51 37.48
CA GLU A 100 -14.84 8.25 36.22
C GLU A 100 -13.62 9.15 36.04
N TYR A 101 -13.25 9.93 37.06
CA TYR A 101 -12.05 10.77 37.01
C TYR A 101 -10.76 9.95 36.84
N LYS A 102 -10.64 8.80 37.53
CA LYS A 102 -9.49 7.90 37.36
C LYS A 102 -9.46 7.29 35.96
N LEU A 103 -10.61 6.92 35.40
CA LEU A 103 -10.73 6.39 34.05
C LEU A 103 -10.35 7.45 33.02
N ASP A 104 -10.85 8.67 33.14
CA ASP A 104 -10.52 9.77 32.25
C ASP A 104 -9.02 10.11 32.31
N ARG A 105 -8.43 10.15 33.52
CA ARG A 105 -6.99 10.33 33.70
C ARG A 105 -6.16 9.19 33.09
N ALA A 106 -6.65 7.95 33.17
CA ALA A 106 -5.97 6.81 32.55
C ALA A 106 -6.08 6.86 31.02
N SER A 107 -7.24 7.22 30.48
CA SER A 107 -7.50 7.37 29.05
C SER A 107 -6.68 8.50 28.43
N THR A 108 -6.61 9.66 29.10
CA THR A 108 -5.77 10.78 28.65
C THR A 108 -4.30 10.40 28.64
N HIS A 109 -3.79 9.78 29.70
CA HIS A 109 -2.41 9.28 29.73
C HIS A 109 -2.16 8.24 28.64
N PHE A 110 -3.08 7.31 28.41
CA PHE A 110 -2.98 6.33 27.32
C PHE A 110 -2.90 7.02 25.95
N ASN A 111 -3.78 7.99 25.68
CA ASN A 111 -3.78 8.76 24.44
C ASN A 111 -2.48 9.56 24.25
N GLU A 112 -1.93 10.15 25.31
CA GLU A 112 -0.63 10.81 25.27
C GLU A 112 0.50 9.85 24.90
N GLN A 113 0.51 8.64 25.47
CA GLN A 113 1.50 7.62 25.13
C GLN A 113 1.33 7.12 23.70
N MET A 114 0.10 6.98 23.22
CA MET A 114 -0.19 6.64 21.82
C MET A 114 0.29 7.72 20.86
N ALA A 115 0.08 9.00 21.18
CA ALA A 115 0.58 10.11 20.39
C ALA A 115 2.13 10.12 20.34
N LYS A 116 2.80 9.89 21.47
CA LYS A 116 4.27 9.74 21.53
C LYS A 116 4.74 8.53 20.70
N ASN A 117 4.04 7.40 20.78
CA ASN A 117 4.35 6.20 20.02
C ASN A 117 4.22 6.44 18.51
N ASN A 118 3.17 7.14 18.07
CA ASN A 118 2.99 7.48 16.66
C ASN A 118 4.10 8.41 16.15
N ARG A 119 4.49 9.43 16.93
CA ARG A 119 5.64 10.29 16.58
C ARG A 119 6.94 9.50 16.45
N LEU A 120 7.21 8.56 17.35
CA LEU A 120 8.38 7.68 17.27
C LEU A 120 8.32 6.76 16.04
N LYS A 121 7.14 6.27 15.65
CA LYS A 121 6.96 5.47 14.43
C LYS A 121 7.23 6.30 13.16
N GLU A 122 6.75 7.54 13.12
CA GLU A 122 7.04 8.47 12.03
C GLU A 122 8.55 8.74 11.94
N GLU A 123 9.21 9.04 13.05
CA GLU A 123 10.67 9.23 13.10
C GLU A 123 11.41 7.97 12.62
N LEU A 124 11.00 6.79 13.08
CA LEU A 124 11.58 5.52 12.63
C LEU A 124 11.40 5.31 11.12
N GLN A 125 10.22 5.62 10.56
CA GLN A 125 9.99 5.56 9.11
C GLN A 125 10.90 6.54 8.36
N THR A 126 11.06 7.78 8.84
CA THR A 126 11.98 8.74 8.22
C THR A 126 13.42 8.22 8.22
N LEU A 127 13.90 7.68 9.35
CA LEU A 127 15.23 7.10 9.46
C LEU A 127 15.42 5.87 8.54
N HIS A 128 14.37 5.05 8.36
CA HIS A 128 14.42 3.94 7.41
C HIS A 128 14.54 4.41 5.96
N ILE A 129 13.79 5.44 5.56
CA ILE A 129 13.87 6.03 4.23
C ILE A 129 15.26 6.65 4.00
N GLU A 130 15.77 7.40 4.98
CA GLU A 130 17.11 7.97 4.92
C GLU A 130 18.19 6.90 4.79
N ARG A 131 18.14 5.84 5.61
CA ARG A 131 19.06 4.70 5.52
C ARG A 131 19.02 4.05 4.13
N ALA A 132 17.84 3.87 3.55
CA ALA A 132 17.70 3.32 2.20
C ALA A 132 18.34 4.23 1.15
N ARG A 133 18.12 5.56 1.25
CA ARG A 133 18.77 6.56 0.37
C ARG A 133 20.29 6.54 0.51
N PHE A 134 20.81 6.51 1.74
CA PHE A 134 22.24 6.40 2.00
C PHE A 134 22.84 5.10 1.45
N GLN A 135 22.14 3.98 1.60
CA GLN A 135 22.59 2.70 1.07
C GLN A 135 22.62 2.71 -0.46
N HIS A 136 21.62 3.32 -1.11
CA HIS A 136 21.62 3.52 -2.55
C HIS A 136 22.80 4.39 -3.02
N LEU A 137 23.05 5.52 -2.35
CA LEU A 137 24.18 6.40 -2.65
C LEU A 137 25.52 5.66 -2.49
N ARG A 138 25.70 4.94 -1.37
CA ARG A 138 26.90 4.13 -1.13
C ARG A 138 27.11 3.08 -2.21
N ASN A 139 26.05 2.40 -2.63
CA ASN A 139 26.14 1.40 -3.70
C ASN A 139 26.53 2.04 -5.04
N ARG A 140 26.01 3.24 -5.35
CA ARG A 140 26.40 4.00 -6.54
C ARG A 140 27.88 4.40 -6.49
N LEU A 141 28.33 4.98 -5.38
CA LEU A 141 29.74 5.36 -5.20
C LEU A 141 30.68 4.15 -5.28
N ASN A 142 30.27 3.00 -4.74
CA ASN A 142 31.05 1.76 -4.88
C ASN A 142 31.14 1.28 -6.34
N LYS A 143 30.07 1.42 -7.14
CA LYS A 143 30.10 1.10 -8.57
C LYS A 143 31.06 2.03 -9.31
N GLU A 144 30.94 3.34 -9.09
CA GLU A 144 31.84 4.33 -9.69
C GLU A 144 33.31 4.03 -9.32
N LEU A 145 33.59 3.69 -8.07
CA LEU A 145 34.93 3.31 -7.62
C LEU A 145 35.43 2.02 -8.30
N GLN A 146 34.57 1.02 -8.47
CA GLN A 146 34.92 -0.19 -9.22
C GLN A 146 35.22 0.11 -10.69
N ASP A 147 34.46 1.01 -11.32
CA ASP A 147 34.67 1.39 -12.71
C ASP A 147 35.96 2.18 -12.89
N VAL A 148 36.31 3.08 -11.96
CA VAL A 148 37.62 3.72 -11.93
C VAL A 148 38.74 2.69 -11.79
N ARG A 149 38.60 1.70 -10.88
CA ARG A 149 39.60 0.63 -10.74
C ARG A 149 39.75 -0.20 -12.01
N LYS A 150 38.65 -0.53 -12.70
CA LYS A 150 38.70 -1.22 -14.00
C LYS A 150 39.39 -0.36 -15.06
N SER A 151 39.08 0.93 -15.12
CA SER A 151 39.73 1.87 -16.04
C SER A 151 41.24 1.96 -15.79
N ILE A 152 41.66 2.07 -14.51
CA ILE A 152 43.07 2.01 -14.13
C ILE A 152 43.71 0.70 -14.59
N GLY A 153 43.06 -0.44 -14.35
CA GLY A 153 43.54 -1.74 -14.82
C GLY A 153 43.69 -1.81 -16.36
N GLN A 154 42.73 -1.26 -17.10
CA GLN A 154 42.80 -1.17 -18.56
C GLN A 154 43.95 -0.29 -19.04
N ILE A 155 44.18 0.86 -18.38
CA ILE A 155 45.31 1.74 -18.70
C ILE A 155 46.63 1.03 -18.41
N ILE A 156 46.77 0.35 -17.27
CA ILE A 156 47.98 -0.43 -16.94
C ILE A 156 48.23 -1.51 -18.01
N ASN A 157 47.21 -2.26 -18.42
CA ASN A 157 47.34 -3.28 -19.44
C ASN A 157 47.75 -2.68 -20.80
N ARG A 158 47.15 -1.55 -21.19
CA ARG A 158 47.53 -0.83 -22.43
C ARG A 158 48.96 -0.32 -22.36
N SER A 159 49.37 0.26 -21.23
CA SER A 159 50.74 0.73 -21.00
C SER A 159 51.75 -0.41 -21.03
N THR A 160 51.41 -1.55 -20.44
CA THR A 160 52.27 -2.76 -20.44
C THR A 160 52.41 -3.30 -21.86
N ALA A 161 51.32 -3.45 -22.61
CA ALA A 161 51.37 -3.89 -24.00
C ALA A 161 52.18 -2.94 -24.89
N ALA A 162 52.05 -1.63 -24.71
CA ALA A 162 52.85 -0.64 -25.42
C ALA A 162 54.35 -0.72 -25.05
N TYR A 163 54.65 -0.99 -23.77
CA TYR A 163 56.02 -1.20 -23.31
C TYR A 163 56.64 -2.47 -23.91
N ASP A 164 55.91 -3.58 -23.91
CA ASP A 164 56.35 -4.84 -24.49
C ASP A 164 56.60 -4.69 -26.01
N GLY A 165 55.69 -4.03 -26.73
CA GLY A 165 55.89 -3.72 -28.15
C GLY A 165 57.12 -2.84 -28.41
N ARG A 166 57.40 -1.87 -27.54
CA ARG A 166 58.63 -1.05 -27.61
C ARG A 166 59.88 -1.91 -27.37
N VAL A 167 59.86 -2.79 -26.38
CA VAL A 167 60.99 -3.69 -26.07
C VAL A 167 61.25 -4.65 -27.22
N GLU A 168 60.21 -5.21 -27.82
CA GLU A 168 60.33 -6.09 -28.98
C GLU A 168 60.91 -5.35 -30.20
N ALA A 169 60.43 -4.14 -30.49
CA ALA A 169 60.96 -3.30 -31.57
C ALA A 169 62.43 -2.93 -31.32
N GLN A 170 62.80 -2.59 -30.07
CA GLN A 170 64.18 -2.31 -29.69
C GLN A 170 65.07 -3.54 -29.86
N ALA A 171 64.59 -4.74 -29.49
CA ALA A 171 65.31 -5.98 -29.68
C ALA A 171 65.56 -6.26 -31.17
N LYS A 172 64.53 -6.11 -32.02
CA LYS A 172 64.65 -6.23 -33.48
C LYS A 172 65.63 -5.21 -34.07
N MET A 173 65.61 -3.96 -33.59
CA MET A 173 66.58 -2.96 -34.03
C MET A 173 68.01 -3.35 -33.65
N ASN A 174 68.22 -3.84 -32.43
CA ASN A 174 69.54 -4.26 -31.97
C ASN A 174 70.07 -5.46 -32.76
N THR A 175 69.23 -6.45 -33.08
CA THR A 175 69.64 -7.59 -33.91
C THR A 175 70.00 -7.17 -35.34
N MET A 176 69.23 -6.25 -35.94
CA MET A 176 69.53 -5.70 -37.26
C MET A 176 70.83 -4.90 -37.26
N LYS A 177 71.09 -4.10 -36.22
CA LYS A 177 72.37 -3.38 -36.06
C LYS A 177 73.55 -4.34 -35.93
N ALA A 178 73.43 -5.36 -35.07
CA ALA A 178 74.47 -6.38 -34.91
C ALA A 178 74.76 -7.14 -36.21
N LYS A 179 73.71 -7.45 -36.99
CA LYS A 179 73.86 -8.05 -38.33
C LYS A 179 74.60 -7.12 -39.28
N ALA A 180 74.20 -5.85 -39.37
CA ALA A 180 74.87 -4.86 -40.21
C ALA A 180 76.34 -4.64 -39.83
N GLU A 181 76.67 -4.65 -38.54
CA GLU A 181 78.05 -4.57 -38.06
C GLU A 181 78.87 -5.80 -38.48
N LYS A 182 78.29 -7.00 -38.38
CA LYS A 182 78.93 -8.25 -38.82
C LYS A 182 79.16 -8.26 -40.33
N ASP A 183 78.17 -7.84 -41.12
CA ASP A 183 78.26 -7.77 -42.58
C ASP A 183 79.31 -6.74 -43.01
N ARG A 184 79.37 -5.58 -42.33
CA ARG A 184 80.43 -4.57 -42.54
C ARG A 184 81.82 -5.13 -42.19
N ALA A 185 81.93 -5.87 -41.09
CA ALA A 185 83.18 -6.51 -40.70
C ALA A 185 83.63 -7.57 -41.73
N HIS A 186 82.68 -8.36 -42.26
CA HIS A 186 82.92 -9.33 -43.32
C HIS A 186 83.42 -8.65 -44.60
N TYR A 187 82.70 -7.63 -45.08
CA TYR A 187 83.10 -6.86 -46.26
C TYR A 187 84.49 -6.24 -46.11
N ASN A 188 84.80 -5.67 -44.94
CA ASN A 188 86.14 -5.13 -44.68
C ASN A 188 87.23 -6.21 -44.68
N ALA A 189 86.92 -7.44 -44.23
CA ALA A 189 87.86 -8.55 -44.27
C ALA A 189 88.10 -9.04 -45.71
N GLU A 190 87.03 -9.17 -46.51
CA GLU A 190 87.12 -9.50 -47.94
C GLU A 190 87.92 -8.45 -48.70
N MET A 191 87.67 -7.16 -48.44
CA MET A 191 88.40 -6.07 -49.08
C MET A 191 89.89 -6.13 -48.77
N LYS A 192 90.27 -6.41 -47.52
CA LYS A 192 91.68 -6.59 -47.14
C LYS A 192 92.32 -7.81 -47.79
N GLU A 193 91.60 -8.92 -47.95
CA GLU A 193 92.16 -10.08 -48.66
C GLU A 193 92.32 -9.79 -50.16
N LEU A 194 91.37 -9.09 -50.78
CA LEU A 194 91.51 -8.62 -52.16
C LEU A 194 92.72 -7.68 -52.30
N GLU A 195 92.90 -6.72 -51.40
CA GLU A 195 94.10 -5.86 -51.37
C GLU A 195 95.40 -6.67 -51.22
N ARG A 196 95.38 -7.75 -50.41
CA ARG A 196 96.52 -8.66 -50.24
C ARG A 196 96.82 -9.44 -51.53
N ILE A 197 95.78 -9.95 -52.20
CA ILE A 197 95.89 -10.63 -53.50
C ILE A 197 96.43 -9.66 -54.54
N PHE A 198 95.87 -8.45 -54.65
CA PHE A 198 96.37 -7.41 -55.57
C PHE A 198 97.83 -7.05 -55.29
N SER A 199 98.22 -6.91 -54.03
CA SER A 199 99.61 -6.63 -53.66
C SER A 199 100.55 -7.77 -54.04
N HIS A 200 100.11 -9.03 -53.86
CA HIS A 200 100.87 -10.21 -54.26
C HIS A 200 100.97 -10.34 -55.78
N GLU A 201 99.87 -10.13 -56.51
CA GLU A 201 99.85 -10.12 -57.98
C GLU A 201 100.72 -8.99 -58.52
N PHE A 202 100.66 -7.80 -57.94
CA PHE A 202 101.50 -6.67 -58.32
C PHE A 202 102.97 -6.99 -58.07
N SER A 203 103.32 -7.51 -56.90
CA SER A 203 104.69 -7.96 -56.59
C SER A 203 105.17 -9.06 -57.52
N THR A 204 104.29 -9.99 -57.91
CA THR A 204 104.60 -11.08 -58.84
C THR A 204 104.77 -10.55 -60.25
N LYS A 205 103.90 -9.64 -60.71
CA LYS A 205 103.99 -8.97 -62.00
C LYS A 205 105.23 -8.09 -62.10
N ASP A 206 105.59 -7.37 -61.04
CA ASP A 206 106.82 -6.60 -60.95
C ASP A 206 108.05 -7.51 -60.97
N PHE A 207 108.02 -8.61 -60.21
CA PHE A 207 109.08 -9.62 -60.25
C PHE A 207 109.21 -10.24 -61.65
N MET A 208 108.10 -10.61 -62.29
CA MET A 208 108.07 -11.10 -63.67
C MET A 208 108.55 -10.02 -64.63
N SER A 209 108.19 -8.75 -64.48
CA SER A 209 108.70 -7.64 -65.28
C SER A 209 110.21 -7.46 -65.13
N ILE A 210 110.74 -7.58 -63.91
CA ILE A 210 112.18 -7.52 -63.63
C ILE A 210 112.90 -8.75 -64.19
N LYS A 211 112.31 -9.95 -64.09
CA LYS A 211 112.87 -11.19 -64.63
C LYS A 211 112.80 -11.21 -66.17
N SER A 212 111.69 -10.78 -66.77
CA SER A 212 111.53 -10.57 -68.21
C SER A 212 112.48 -9.50 -68.72
N ARG A 213 112.81 -8.48 -67.92
CA ARG A 213 113.86 -7.50 -68.25
C ARG A 213 115.26 -8.11 -68.18
N LYS A 214 115.53 -8.99 -67.22
CA LYS A 214 116.78 -9.76 -67.12
C LYS A 214 116.90 -10.88 -68.17
N ILE A 215 115.79 -11.40 -68.69
CA ILE A 215 115.75 -12.38 -69.78
C ILE A 215 115.82 -11.65 -71.14
N ALA A 216 115.22 -10.47 -71.28
CA ALA A 216 115.38 -9.60 -72.45
C ALA A 216 116.81 -9.04 -72.60
N GLU A 217 117.63 -9.04 -71.55
CA GLU A 217 119.06 -8.76 -71.64
C GLU A 217 119.93 -10.02 -71.88
N LYS A 218 119.35 -11.23 -71.96
CA LYS A 218 120.12 -12.48 -72.11
C LYS A 218 119.59 -13.55 -73.07
N ASP A 219 118.46 -13.34 -73.74
CA ASP A 219 118.04 -14.14 -74.90
C ASP A 219 117.41 -13.22 -75.94
N ASP A 220 118.27 -12.57 -76.74
CA ASP A 220 117.97 -12.23 -78.14
C ASP A 220 118.14 -13.52 -78.96
N ASP A 221 117.24 -14.50 -78.80
CA ASP A 221 116.94 -15.42 -79.89
C ASP A 221 115.60 -16.15 -79.71
N HIS A 222 114.87 -16.17 -80.81
CA HIS A 222 113.70 -16.99 -81.10
C HIS A 222 112.34 -16.61 -80.45
N GLY A 223 111.48 -16.05 -81.30
CA GLY A 223 110.45 -16.92 -81.88
C GLY A 223 109.04 -16.75 -81.34
N ALA A 224 108.26 -15.96 -82.08
CA ALA A 224 106.81 -15.93 -82.04
C ALA A 224 106.18 -17.33 -82.13
N THR A 225 105.12 -17.62 -81.36
CA THR A 225 103.73 -17.69 -81.85
C THR A 225 102.78 -18.38 -80.84
N PRO A 226 101.49 -18.00 -80.82
CA PRO A 226 100.47 -18.55 -79.94
C PRO A 226 99.75 -19.76 -80.58
N ARG A 227 99.63 -20.88 -79.86
CA ARG A 227 98.72 -22.00 -80.18
C ARG A 227 98.30 -22.68 -78.86
N GLN A 228 97.05 -22.52 -78.44
CA GLN A 228 95.94 -23.45 -78.72
C GLN A 228 96.15 -24.85 -78.12
N LEU A 229 95.47 -25.10 -77.01
CA LEU A 229 94.97 -26.41 -76.55
C LEU A 229 93.62 -26.09 -75.87
N SER A 230 92.45 -26.15 -76.52
CA SER A 230 91.71 -27.33 -76.95
C SER A 230 91.75 -28.49 -75.94
N ALA A 231 90.87 -28.42 -74.94
CA ALA A 231 90.38 -29.59 -74.22
C ALA A 231 88.98 -29.30 -73.63
N LEU A 232 88.02 -29.06 -74.52
CA LEU A 232 86.65 -29.49 -74.31
C LEU A 232 86.66 -31.03 -74.36
N LYS A 233 86.25 -31.64 -73.24
CA LYS A 233 85.59 -32.96 -73.16
C LYS A 233 85.02 -33.09 -71.75
N GLU A 234 83.76 -32.75 -71.58
CA GLU A 234 82.64 -33.69 -71.63
C GLU A 234 82.69 -34.71 -70.49
N GLN A 235 81.88 -34.46 -69.46
CA GLN A 235 81.20 -35.52 -68.74
C GLN A 235 79.72 -35.15 -68.54
N LYS A 236 78.91 -35.71 -69.45
CA LYS A 236 77.67 -36.45 -69.21
C LYS A 236 76.55 -35.75 -68.43
N ALA A 237 75.55 -35.29 -69.18
CA ALA A 237 74.15 -35.47 -68.82
C ALA A 237 73.51 -36.32 -69.92
N ASP A 238 73.16 -37.55 -69.56
CA ASP A 238 72.56 -38.59 -70.39
C ASP A 238 71.10 -38.71 -69.94
N SER A 239 70.15 -38.23 -70.75
CA SER A 239 68.79 -38.76 -70.91
C SER A 239 67.90 -37.76 -71.68
N GLY A 240 67.42 -38.12 -72.87
CA GLY A 240 66.26 -37.46 -73.49
C GLY A 240 66.25 -37.27 -75.01
N GLU A 241 66.85 -38.17 -75.81
CA GLU A 241 66.93 -37.97 -77.27
C GLU A 241 65.61 -38.14 -78.04
N GLU A 242 64.55 -38.72 -77.47
CA GLU A 242 63.27 -38.89 -78.21
C GLU A 242 62.29 -37.71 -78.12
N SER A 243 62.52 -36.74 -77.22
CA SER A 243 61.72 -35.49 -77.18
C SER A 243 62.42 -34.32 -77.86
N LEU A 244 63.70 -34.47 -78.22
CA LEU A 244 64.49 -33.41 -78.84
C LEU A 244 64.11 -33.21 -80.30
N GLU A 245 63.94 -34.28 -81.09
CA GLU A 245 63.59 -34.17 -82.51
C GLU A 245 62.21 -33.48 -82.72
N ALA A 246 61.23 -33.79 -81.86
CA ALA A 246 59.91 -33.16 -81.92
C ALA A 246 59.91 -31.69 -81.44
N LEU A 247 60.75 -31.36 -80.46
CA LEU A 247 60.95 -29.98 -80.01
C LEU A 247 61.78 -29.17 -81.02
N GLU A 248 62.75 -29.81 -81.68
CA GLU A 248 63.61 -29.23 -82.71
C GLU A 248 62.81 -28.93 -83.98
N GLU A 249 61.88 -29.81 -84.39
CA GLU A 249 60.99 -29.56 -85.53
C GLU A 249 59.98 -28.41 -85.26
N VAL A 250 59.55 -28.24 -83.99
CA VAL A 250 58.70 -27.11 -83.57
C VAL A 250 59.53 -25.83 -83.42
N LEU A 251 60.77 -25.93 -82.96
CA LEU A 251 61.69 -24.80 -82.84
C LEU A 251 62.12 -24.29 -84.23
N GLU A 252 62.39 -25.15 -85.22
CA GLU A 252 62.64 -24.73 -86.61
C GLU A 252 61.42 -24.02 -87.22
N LYS A 253 60.20 -24.51 -86.95
CA LYS A 253 58.95 -23.85 -87.38
C LYS A 253 58.75 -22.48 -86.72
N ILE A 254 59.23 -22.29 -85.49
CA ILE A 254 59.19 -20.99 -84.80
C ILE A 254 60.30 -20.07 -85.32
N GLN A 255 61.48 -20.62 -85.59
CA GLN A 255 62.66 -19.91 -86.10
C GLN A 255 62.39 -19.32 -87.50
N THR A 256 61.69 -20.08 -88.36
CA THR A 256 61.26 -19.62 -89.70
C THR A 256 60.17 -18.53 -89.66
N VAL A 257 59.36 -18.45 -88.60
CA VAL A 257 58.28 -17.46 -88.45
C VAL A 257 58.77 -16.16 -87.79
N MET A 258 59.82 -16.21 -86.96
CA MET A 258 60.27 -15.07 -86.14
C MET A 258 61.54 -14.37 -86.65
N GLY A 259 62.38 -15.02 -87.47
CA GLY A 259 63.49 -14.37 -88.18
C GLY A 259 64.62 -13.79 -87.32
N ASP A 260 64.91 -14.37 -86.15
CA ASP A 260 66.05 -14.04 -85.30
C ASP A 260 67.00 -15.26 -85.18
N ASP A 261 68.30 -15.08 -85.47
CA ASP A 261 69.28 -16.16 -85.69
C ASP A 261 69.92 -16.77 -84.43
N ASN A 262 69.44 -16.46 -83.21
CA ASN A 262 70.03 -16.97 -81.95
C ASN A 262 69.00 -17.70 -81.09
N LEU A 263 69.03 -19.04 -81.14
CA LEU A 263 68.11 -19.95 -80.44
C LEU A 263 68.09 -19.72 -78.91
N ASP A 264 69.26 -19.52 -78.30
CA ASP A 264 69.38 -19.29 -76.85
C ASP A 264 68.73 -17.97 -76.40
N LEU A 265 68.75 -16.93 -77.24
CA LEU A 265 68.10 -15.65 -76.95
C LEU A 265 66.57 -15.76 -77.06
N LEU A 266 66.07 -16.56 -78.00
CA LEU A 266 64.64 -16.82 -78.16
C LEU A 266 64.08 -17.62 -76.99
N VAL A 267 64.76 -18.70 -76.58
CA VAL A 267 64.37 -19.51 -75.42
C VAL A 267 64.40 -18.66 -74.15
N ASN A 268 65.44 -17.85 -73.95
CA ASN A 268 65.48 -16.92 -72.80
C ASN A 268 64.36 -15.88 -72.84
N ARG A 269 64.00 -15.34 -74.01
CA ARG A 269 62.84 -14.43 -74.13
C ARG A 269 61.52 -15.14 -73.85
N PHE A 270 61.39 -16.41 -74.24
CA PHE A 270 60.20 -17.21 -73.98
C PHE A 270 60.07 -17.54 -72.48
N ILE A 271 61.15 -18.00 -71.84
CA ILE A 271 61.19 -18.23 -70.39
C ILE A 271 60.88 -16.93 -69.63
N GLN A 272 61.47 -15.80 -70.02
CA GLN A 272 61.13 -14.51 -69.40
C GLN A 272 59.68 -14.09 -69.65
N ALA A 273 59.10 -14.42 -70.80
CA ALA A 273 57.69 -14.16 -71.09
C ALA A 273 56.77 -15.08 -70.30
N GLU A 274 57.16 -16.35 -70.12
CA GLU A 274 56.46 -17.36 -69.33
C GLU A 274 56.52 -17.01 -67.84
N ASP A 275 57.67 -16.63 -67.30
CA ASP A 275 57.83 -16.16 -65.91
C ASP A 275 56.96 -14.92 -65.65
N ARG A 276 56.92 -13.98 -66.60
CA ARG A 276 56.02 -12.82 -66.51
C ARG A 276 54.55 -13.23 -66.56
N ASN A 277 54.20 -14.17 -67.42
CA ASN A 277 52.83 -14.67 -67.55
C ASN A 277 52.41 -15.44 -66.30
N PHE A 278 53.30 -16.24 -65.72
CA PHE A 278 53.09 -16.96 -64.47
C PHE A 278 52.93 -15.99 -63.29
N ALA A 279 53.76 -14.94 -63.22
CA ALA A 279 53.60 -13.89 -62.23
C ALA A 279 52.26 -13.13 -62.38
N LEU A 280 51.85 -12.83 -63.62
CA LEU A 280 50.55 -12.21 -63.92
C LEU A 280 49.39 -13.14 -63.55
N PHE A 281 49.48 -14.43 -63.85
CA PHE A 281 48.44 -15.41 -63.51
C PHE A 281 48.28 -15.56 -61.99
N ASN A 282 49.39 -15.63 -61.25
CA ASN A 282 49.36 -15.63 -59.79
C ASN A 282 48.75 -14.34 -59.24
N PHE A 283 49.15 -13.19 -59.78
CA PHE A 283 48.56 -11.91 -59.39
C PHE A 283 47.05 -11.83 -59.66
N VAL A 284 46.59 -12.31 -60.81
CA VAL A 284 45.16 -12.37 -61.15
C VAL A 284 44.42 -13.32 -60.21
N ASN A 285 44.99 -14.46 -59.86
CA ASN A 285 44.40 -15.38 -58.90
C ASN A 285 44.33 -14.78 -57.49
N ASP A 286 45.38 -14.09 -57.05
CA ASP A 286 45.41 -13.41 -55.75
C ASP A 286 44.36 -12.28 -55.72
N GLN A 287 44.27 -11.48 -56.77
CA GLN A 287 43.22 -10.45 -56.93
C GLN A 287 41.82 -11.06 -56.96
N ASN A 288 41.64 -12.21 -57.61
CA ASN A 288 40.35 -12.89 -57.65
C ASN A 288 39.97 -13.48 -56.26
N ASN A 289 40.94 -14.04 -55.54
CA ASN A 289 40.75 -14.50 -54.16
C ASN A 289 40.39 -13.33 -53.25
N GLU A 290 41.10 -12.20 -53.35
CA GLU A 290 40.80 -10.99 -52.60
C GLU A 290 39.38 -10.48 -52.93
N ALA A 291 39.02 -10.42 -54.22
CA ALA A 291 37.67 -10.05 -54.66
C ALA A 291 36.58 -10.98 -54.11
N GLU A 292 36.81 -12.30 -54.06
CA GLU A 292 35.88 -13.25 -53.43
C GLU A 292 35.76 -13.04 -51.92
N THR A 293 36.87 -12.80 -51.22
CA THR A 293 36.83 -12.52 -49.77
C THR A 293 36.05 -11.24 -49.48
N LEU A 294 36.28 -10.18 -50.25
CA LEU A 294 35.53 -8.92 -50.13
C LEU A 294 34.05 -9.13 -50.45
N ARG A 295 33.70 -9.89 -51.49
CA ARG A 295 32.30 -10.23 -51.80
C ARG A 295 31.61 -10.99 -50.66
N LYS A 296 32.32 -11.94 -50.03
CA LYS A 296 31.81 -12.67 -48.84
C LYS A 296 31.60 -11.74 -47.66
N GLN A 297 32.53 -10.82 -47.39
CA GLN A 297 32.40 -9.82 -46.33
C GLN A 297 31.22 -8.87 -46.60
N ILE A 298 31.06 -8.39 -47.83
CA ILE A 298 29.92 -7.55 -48.23
C ILE A 298 28.60 -8.30 -48.00
N SER A 299 28.51 -9.56 -48.43
CA SER A 299 27.31 -10.38 -48.23
C SER A 299 27.01 -10.61 -46.74
N GLN A 300 28.04 -10.84 -45.93
CA GLN A 300 27.89 -10.99 -44.48
C GLN A 300 27.40 -9.70 -43.82
N ILE A 301 27.97 -8.55 -44.19
CA ILE A 301 27.56 -7.23 -43.68
C ILE A 301 26.13 -6.92 -44.10
N GLN A 302 25.75 -7.19 -45.35
CA GLN A 302 24.37 -7.02 -45.82
C GLN A 302 23.39 -7.86 -45.01
N LYS A 303 23.71 -9.14 -44.76
CA LYS A 303 22.87 -10.01 -43.94
C LYS A 303 22.75 -9.51 -42.49
N GLN A 304 23.85 -9.00 -41.91
CA GLN A 304 23.83 -8.39 -40.59
C GLN A 304 22.99 -7.11 -40.56
N MET A 305 23.04 -6.29 -41.61
CA MET A 305 22.20 -5.10 -41.73
C MET A 305 20.72 -5.45 -41.79
N GLU A 306 20.34 -6.44 -42.60
CA GLU A 306 18.94 -6.92 -42.69
C GLU A 306 18.43 -7.44 -41.35
N GLN A 307 19.27 -8.23 -40.64
CA GLN A 307 18.91 -8.73 -39.31
C GLN A 307 18.71 -7.59 -38.30
N LEU A 308 19.63 -6.62 -38.26
CA LEU A 308 19.52 -5.45 -37.37
C LEU A 308 18.32 -4.58 -37.71
N GLN A 309 17.97 -4.45 -39.00
CA GLN A 309 16.76 -3.73 -39.43
C GLN A 309 15.49 -4.44 -38.96
N LEU A 310 15.42 -5.78 -39.09
CA LEU A 310 14.28 -6.56 -38.61
C LEU A 310 14.14 -6.46 -37.08
N GLU A 311 15.25 -6.60 -36.35
CA GLU A 311 15.26 -6.44 -34.88
C GLU A 311 14.91 -5.01 -34.45
N SER A 312 15.26 -3.99 -35.23
CA SER A 312 14.86 -2.61 -35.00
C SER A 312 13.36 -2.41 -35.19
N LEU A 313 12.80 -2.92 -36.28
CA LEU A 313 11.37 -2.85 -36.57
C LEU A 313 10.54 -3.56 -35.49
N GLN A 314 10.96 -4.76 -35.07
CA GLN A 314 10.29 -5.51 -34.01
C GLN A 314 10.33 -4.76 -32.67
N ARG A 315 11.48 -4.19 -32.30
CA ARG A 315 11.60 -3.36 -31.08
C ARG A 315 10.74 -2.11 -31.16
N GLU A 316 10.68 -1.46 -32.33
CA GLU A 316 9.86 -0.28 -32.54
C GLU A 316 8.37 -0.61 -32.43
N GLU A 317 7.92 -1.73 -32.99
CA GLU A 317 6.55 -2.20 -32.89
C GLU A 317 6.16 -2.55 -31.44
N GLN A 318 7.04 -3.23 -30.71
CA GLN A 318 6.87 -3.50 -29.28
C GLN A 318 6.82 -2.22 -28.44
N HIS A 319 7.71 -1.26 -28.73
CA HIS A 319 7.71 0.02 -28.04
C HIS A 319 6.42 0.80 -28.35
N ARG A 320 5.93 0.75 -29.59
CA ARG A 320 4.69 1.41 -30.01
C ARG A 320 3.44 0.77 -29.39
N SER A 321 3.42 -0.54 -29.20
CA SER A 321 2.31 -1.22 -28.51
C SER A 321 2.32 -0.91 -27.02
N LEU A 322 3.50 -0.87 -26.39
CA LEU A 322 3.64 -0.47 -24.98
C LEU A 322 3.21 0.98 -24.75
N LEU A 323 3.66 1.91 -25.59
CA LEU A 323 3.24 3.31 -25.51
C LEU A 323 1.73 3.46 -25.63
N ARG A 324 1.11 2.72 -26.54
CA ARG A 324 -0.35 2.72 -26.71
C ARG A 324 -1.08 2.24 -25.45
N GLY A 325 -0.60 1.16 -24.83
CA GLY A 325 -1.16 0.65 -23.59
C GLY A 325 -1.02 1.64 -22.43
N ILE A 326 0.12 2.33 -22.33
CA ILE A 326 0.33 3.38 -21.32
C ILE A 326 -0.59 4.58 -21.58
N ASP A 327 -0.76 5.01 -22.84
CA ASP A 327 -1.67 6.11 -23.17
C ASP A 327 -3.14 5.76 -22.90
N GLU A 328 -3.56 4.51 -23.13
CA GLU A 328 -4.90 4.02 -22.79
C GLU A 328 -5.12 4.04 -21.27
N GLN A 329 -4.16 3.54 -20.49
CA GLN A 329 -4.21 3.61 -19.02
C GLN A 329 -4.24 5.05 -18.51
N ARG A 330 -3.49 5.95 -19.14
CA ARG A 330 -3.49 7.38 -18.80
C ARG A 330 -4.88 7.98 -19.02
N LYS A 331 -5.50 7.72 -20.18
CA LYS A 331 -6.85 8.22 -20.50
C LYS A 331 -7.91 7.69 -19.53
N GLU A 332 -7.82 6.41 -19.17
CA GLU A 332 -8.73 5.81 -18.19
C GLU A 332 -8.57 6.48 -16.82
N CYS A 333 -7.34 6.64 -16.34
CA CYS A 333 -7.06 7.31 -15.07
C CYS A 333 -7.49 8.79 -15.08
N GLU A 334 -7.31 9.49 -16.20
CA GLU A 334 -7.71 10.88 -16.39
C GLU A 334 -9.24 11.01 -16.35
N SER A 335 -9.98 10.11 -17.02
CA SER A 335 -11.44 10.07 -16.94
C SER A 335 -11.95 9.76 -15.52
N GLN A 336 -11.30 8.84 -14.81
CA GLN A 336 -11.64 8.54 -13.41
C GLN A 336 -11.39 9.74 -12.50
N ALA A 337 -10.27 10.45 -12.69
CA ALA A 337 -9.96 11.66 -11.94
C ALA A 337 -10.98 12.77 -12.20
N GLU A 338 -11.35 13.01 -13.47
CA GLU A 338 -12.37 13.98 -13.86
C GLU A 338 -13.74 13.64 -13.24
N ASN A 339 -14.11 12.37 -13.21
CA ASN A 339 -15.34 11.92 -12.55
C ASN A 339 -15.34 12.18 -11.04
N LEU A 340 -14.23 11.89 -10.36
CA LEU A 340 -14.08 12.15 -8.92
C LEU A 340 -14.07 13.65 -8.61
N GLU A 341 -13.43 14.45 -9.46
CA GLU A 341 -13.43 15.91 -9.32
C GLU A 341 -14.84 16.49 -9.53
N ASN A 342 -15.58 15.99 -10.52
CA ASN A 342 -16.98 16.37 -10.73
C ASN A 342 -17.87 15.99 -9.54
N GLN A 343 -17.66 14.82 -8.93
CA GLN A 343 -18.36 14.41 -7.71
C GLN A 343 -18.00 15.29 -6.51
N ALA A 344 -16.72 15.60 -6.32
CA ALA A 344 -16.26 16.49 -5.26
C ALA A 344 -16.85 17.91 -5.42
N ASN A 345 -16.86 18.44 -6.64
CA ASN A 345 -17.48 19.72 -6.98
C ASN A 345 -18.99 19.73 -6.70
N ALA A 346 -19.69 18.64 -7.01
CA ALA A 346 -21.11 18.51 -6.69
C ALA A 346 -21.37 18.49 -5.17
N VAL A 347 -20.55 17.75 -4.40
CA VAL A 347 -20.64 17.71 -2.93
C VAL A 347 -20.31 19.08 -2.33
N SER A 348 -19.28 19.77 -2.84
CA SER A 348 -18.91 21.12 -2.38
C SER A 348 -20.06 22.10 -2.59
N ARG A 349 -20.74 22.07 -3.74
CA ARG A 349 -21.92 22.91 -4.00
C ARG A 349 -23.04 22.66 -2.98
N ILE A 350 -23.36 21.40 -2.71
CA ILE A 350 -24.37 21.04 -1.70
C ILE A 350 -23.96 21.56 -0.32
N LEU A 351 -22.67 21.45 0.02
CA LEU A 351 -22.15 21.90 1.31
C LEU A 351 -22.22 23.43 1.43
N ASP A 352 -21.95 24.16 0.35
CA ASP A 352 -22.10 25.61 0.31
C ASP A 352 -23.57 26.06 0.43
N GLU A 353 -24.50 25.36 -0.22
CA GLU A 353 -25.95 25.58 -0.02
C GLU A 353 -26.36 25.35 1.44
N ILE A 354 -25.82 24.32 2.10
CA ILE A 354 -26.06 24.09 3.53
C ILE A 354 -25.46 25.21 4.37
N LYS A 355 -24.23 25.66 4.12
CA LYS A 355 -23.61 26.81 4.83
C LYS A 355 -24.48 28.06 4.71
N GLU A 356 -25.00 28.36 3.52
CA GLU A 356 -25.91 29.49 3.29
C GLU A 356 -27.24 29.33 4.03
N GLY A 357 -27.85 28.14 3.96
CA GLY A 357 -29.08 27.80 4.67
C GLY A 357 -28.94 27.99 6.18
N VAL A 358 -27.86 27.48 6.77
CA VAL A 358 -27.55 27.60 8.19
C VAL A 358 -27.29 29.06 8.58
N ASN A 359 -26.54 29.82 7.77
CA ASN A 359 -26.35 31.25 7.98
C ASN A 359 -27.68 32.02 7.97
N SER A 360 -28.60 31.66 7.07
CA SER A 360 -29.93 32.28 6.99
C SER A 360 -30.78 31.97 8.23
N LEU A 361 -30.72 30.73 8.74
CA LEU A 361 -31.42 30.32 9.96
C LEU A 361 -30.88 31.02 11.20
N LEU A 362 -29.55 31.07 11.36
CA LEU A 362 -28.91 31.81 12.46
C LEU A 362 -29.32 33.28 12.46
N SER A 363 -29.42 33.90 11.28
CA SER A 363 -29.82 35.30 11.16
C SER A 363 -31.30 35.52 11.47
N LYS A 364 -32.18 34.58 11.08
CA LYS A 364 -33.63 34.65 11.35
C LYS A 364 -34.00 34.35 12.81
N MET A 365 -33.24 33.49 13.47
CA MET A 365 -33.47 33.09 14.85
C MET A 365 -32.82 34.03 15.87
N GLU A 366 -32.15 35.09 15.42
CA GLU A 366 -31.39 36.05 16.26
C GLU A 366 -30.43 35.31 17.22
N CYS A 367 -29.81 34.23 16.73
CA CYS A 367 -28.87 33.44 17.51
C CYS A 367 -27.59 34.26 17.77
N ASP A 368 -27.21 34.44 19.05
CA ASP A 368 -26.02 35.17 19.46
C ASP A 368 -24.73 34.58 18.83
N ARG A 369 -24.27 35.20 17.74
CA ARG A 369 -23.03 34.81 17.03
C ARG A 369 -21.79 34.90 17.93
N SER A 370 -21.78 35.83 18.88
CA SER A 370 -20.67 36.09 19.82
C SER A 370 -20.36 34.89 20.72
N VAL A 371 -21.37 34.19 21.22
CA VAL A 371 -21.20 32.99 22.08
C VAL A 371 -20.55 31.84 21.32
N ILE A 372 -20.78 31.78 20.01
CA ILE A 372 -20.25 30.76 19.12
C ILE A 372 -18.81 31.11 18.72
N GLU A 373 -18.55 32.38 18.38
CA GLU A 373 -17.22 32.89 18.03
C GLU A 373 -16.22 32.82 19.20
N ASP A 374 -16.67 33.03 20.44
CA ASP A 374 -15.87 32.86 21.67
C ASP A 374 -15.46 31.39 21.91
N LYS A 375 -16.32 30.43 21.57
CA LYS A 375 -16.04 28.99 21.74
C LYS A 375 -15.20 28.41 20.61
N LEU A 376 -15.30 28.95 19.39
CA LEU A 376 -14.59 28.49 18.20
C LEU A 376 -13.30 29.28 17.90
N GLY A 377 -12.91 30.22 18.77
CA GLY A 377 -11.63 30.92 18.68
C GLY A 377 -11.52 31.84 17.47
N SER A 378 -12.44 32.80 17.34
CA SER A 378 -12.36 33.91 16.38
C SER A 378 -12.32 33.52 14.88
N SER A 379 -12.76 32.32 14.51
CA SER A 379 -13.04 32.01 13.11
C SER A 379 -14.37 32.66 12.70
N VAL A 380 -14.27 33.84 12.08
CA VAL A 380 -15.43 34.57 11.56
C VAL A 380 -15.97 33.83 10.35
N GLY A 381 -17.05 33.06 10.53
CA GLY A 381 -17.81 32.44 9.45
C GLY A 381 -18.01 30.94 9.58
N ILE A 382 -19.04 30.43 8.89
CA ILE A 382 -19.35 29.00 8.81
C ILE A 382 -18.38 28.34 7.81
N THR A 383 -17.45 27.54 8.32
CA THR A 383 -16.47 26.71 7.59
C THR A 383 -16.85 25.24 7.71
N GLU A 384 -16.36 24.38 6.82
CA GLU A 384 -16.73 22.96 6.76
C GLU A 384 -16.52 22.21 8.08
N ASN A 385 -15.49 22.60 8.83
CA ASN A 385 -15.17 22.01 10.14
C ASN A 385 -16.10 22.47 11.26
N ASN A 386 -16.76 23.63 11.11
CA ASN A 386 -17.60 24.23 12.13
C ASN A 386 -19.10 24.18 11.79
N VAL A 387 -19.51 23.85 10.55
CA VAL A 387 -20.92 23.72 10.11
C VAL A 387 -21.73 22.88 11.10
N MET A 388 -21.19 21.73 11.54
CA MET A 388 -21.88 20.85 12.49
C MET A 388 -22.12 21.48 13.86
N PHE A 389 -21.19 22.30 14.34
CA PHE A 389 -21.35 23.03 15.60
C PHE A 389 -22.43 24.11 15.49
N TYR A 390 -22.45 24.85 14.36
CA TYR A 390 -23.52 25.81 14.08
C TYR A 390 -24.88 25.12 13.96
N LEU A 391 -24.94 23.94 13.33
CA LEU A 391 -26.18 23.13 13.23
C LEU A 391 -26.70 22.73 14.62
N GLY A 392 -25.83 22.21 15.49
CA GLY A 392 -26.22 21.82 16.85
C GLY A 392 -26.70 23.00 17.69
N PHE A 393 -26.16 24.20 17.46
CA PHE A 393 -26.65 25.40 18.13
C PHE A 393 -28.01 25.85 17.60
N VAL A 394 -28.22 25.80 16.28
CA VAL A 394 -29.54 26.03 15.66
C VAL A 394 -30.55 25.02 16.20
N GLU A 395 -30.18 23.74 16.35
CA GLU A 395 -31.02 22.70 16.95
C GLU A 395 -31.39 23.05 18.40
N GLN A 396 -30.42 23.41 19.24
CA GLN A 396 -30.69 23.81 20.63
C GLN A 396 -31.67 24.97 20.71
N LYS A 397 -31.44 26.03 19.92
CA LYS A 397 -32.31 27.21 19.89
C LYS A 397 -33.71 26.90 19.34
N THR A 398 -33.80 26.01 18.36
CA THR A 398 -35.08 25.55 17.81
C THR A 398 -35.84 24.78 18.88
N ASN A 399 -35.19 23.90 19.63
CA ASN A 399 -35.79 23.15 20.74
C ASN A 399 -36.25 24.09 21.87
N GLU A 400 -35.48 25.13 22.20
CA GLU A 400 -35.88 26.18 23.15
C GLU A 400 -37.16 26.89 22.68
N LEU A 401 -37.21 27.32 21.41
CA LEU A 401 -38.39 27.98 20.83
C LEU A 401 -39.62 27.06 20.76
N ILE A 402 -39.46 25.79 20.42
CA ILE A 402 -40.53 24.79 20.45
C ILE A 402 -41.06 24.64 21.87
N THR A 403 -40.18 24.59 22.87
CA THR A 403 -40.57 24.49 24.30
C THR A 403 -41.33 25.73 24.78
N ILE A 404 -40.94 26.92 24.33
CA ILE A 404 -41.66 28.15 24.62
C ILE A 404 -43.03 28.15 23.93
N HIS A 405 -43.08 27.74 22.67
CA HIS A 405 -44.32 27.66 21.91
C HIS A 405 -45.30 26.63 22.50
N THR A 406 -44.84 25.45 22.94
CA THR A 406 -45.68 24.46 23.64
C THR A 406 -46.22 25.02 24.95
N PHE A 407 -45.37 25.71 25.72
CA PHE A 407 -45.78 26.36 26.95
C PHE A 407 -46.85 27.43 26.71
N LEU A 408 -46.67 28.31 25.72
CA LEU A 408 -47.67 29.32 25.36
C LEU A 408 -48.98 28.68 24.87
N LYS A 409 -48.92 27.65 24.02
CA LYS A 409 -50.10 26.94 23.53
C LYS A 409 -50.86 26.21 24.64
N SER A 410 -50.15 25.67 25.64
CA SER A 410 -50.77 25.08 26.83
C SER A 410 -51.44 26.11 27.74
N LYS A 411 -51.02 27.38 27.65
CA LYS A 411 -51.60 28.50 28.41
C LYS A 411 -52.82 29.12 27.71
N ASP A 412 -52.84 29.11 26.38
CA ASP A 412 -53.96 29.62 25.57
C ASP A 412 -55.11 28.60 25.42
N GLN A 413 -54.86 27.30 25.59
CA GLN A 413 -55.90 26.27 25.59
C GLN A 413 -56.22 25.79 27.01
N GLU A 414 -57.20 26.41 27.66
CA GLU A 414 -57.80 25.95 28.94
C GLU A 414 -58.55 24.60 28.84
N LYS A 415 -58.30 23.77 27.82
CA LYS A 415 -59.00 22.47 27.65
C LYS A 415 -58.06 21.36 27.21
N ASP A 416 -57.89 20.39 28.11
CA ASP A 416 -57.55 18.98 27.91
C ASP A 416 -56.75 18.62 26.64
N GLN A 417 -55.44 18.94 26.63
CA GLN A 417 -54.51 18.26 25.72
C GLN A 417 -54.01 16.97 26.36
N SER A 418 -54.10 15.86 25.59
CA SER A 418 -53.62 14.56 26.05
C SER A 418 -52.09 14.59 26.29
N PRO A 419 -51.58 13.90 27.32
CA PRO A 419 -50.13 13.91 27.63
C PRO A 419 -49.27 13.34 26.48
N ALA A 420 -49.86 12.52 25.60
CA ALA A 420 -49.19 11.98 24.42
C ALA A 420 -48.98 13.03 23.32
N ASP A 421 -49.92 13.98 23.15
CA ASP A 421 -49.83 15.03 22.14
C ASP A 421 -48.90 16.16 22.59
N LEU A 422 -48.86 16.44 23.89
CA LEU A 422 -47.90 17.37 24.49
C LEU A 422 -46.46 16.86 24.36
N ALA A 423 -46.24 15.55 24.59
CA ALA A 423 -44.94 14.91 24.42
C ALA A 423 -44.48 14.90 22.95
N LYS A 424 -45.37 14.63 22.00
CA LYS A 424 -45.05 14.74 20.55
C LYS A 424 -44.64 16.15 20.15
N PHE A 425 -45.33 17.17 20.67
CA PHE A 425 -45.02 18.56 20.36
C PHE A 425 -43.68 19.01 20.98
N LEU A 426 -43.36 18.57 22.21
CA LEU A 426 -42.07 18.83 22.87
C LEU A 426 -40.88 18.15 22.17
N LEU A 427 -41.12 17.03 21.49
CA LEU A 427 -40.13 16.34 20.66
C LEU A 427 -40.02 16.93 19.24
N GLY A 428 -40.66 18.07 18.95
CA GLY A 428 -40.65 18.70 17.64
C GLY A 428 -41.42 17.94 16.55
N GLN A 429 -42.20 16.92 16.92
CA GLN A 429 -43.02 16.14 15.99
C GLN A 429 -44.40 16.81 15.85
N THR A 430 -44.49 17.85 15.02
CA THR A 430 -45.79 18.37 14.60
C THR A 430 -46.45 17.41 13.60
N PRO A 431 -47.77 17.17 13.69
CA PRO A 431 -48.49 16.28 12.76
C PRO A 431 -48.37 16.70 11.28
N GLU A 432 -48.15 17.99 11.03
CA GLU A 432 -48.03 18.59 9.69
C GLU A 432 -46.68 18.26 9.01
N LEU A 433 -45.60 18.07 9.79
CA LEU A 433 -44.29 17.70 9.23
C LEU A 433 -44.16 16.22 8.88
N LEU A 434 -44.96 15.35 9.50
CA LEU A 434 -45.02 13.92 9.14
C LEU A 434 -45.74 13.66 7.80
N GLN A 435 -46.40 14.68 7.24
CA GLN A 435 -47.04 14.59 5.92
C GLN A 435 -46.12 15.00 4.77
N GLN A 436 -45.02 15.71 5.05
CA GLN A 436 -43.99 15.98 4.05
C GLN A 436 -42.97 14.86 4.06
N ASN A 437 -43.23 13.83 3.23
CA ASN A 437 -42.18 12.93 2.78
C ASN A 437 -41.16 13.74 1.97
N LEU A 438 -40.18 14.35 2.64
CA LEU A 438 -38.94 14.80 2.03
C LEU A 438 -38.20 13.54 1.58
N THR A 439 -38.55 13.04 0.40
CA THR A 439 -37.79 12.01 -0.28
C THR A 439 -36.51 12.66 -0.81
N ILE A 440 -35.54 12.86 0.08
CA ILE A 440 -34.16 13.04 -0.34
C ILE A 440 -33.70 11.65 -0.78
N GLN A 441 -33.89 11.32 -2.05
CA GLN A 441 -33.23 10.16 -2.64
C GLN A 441 -31.74 10.51 -2.75
N PRO A 442 -30.83 9.87 -1.99
CA PRO A 442 -29.46 9.80 -2.48
C PRO A 442 -29.55 8.95 -3.74
N ASN A 443 -29.34 9.56 -4.91
CA ASN A 443 -29.17 8.82 -6.15
C ASN A 443 -27.78 8.17 -6.14
N LEU A 444 -27.56 7.28 -5.18
CA LEU A 444 -26.43 6.39 -5.15
C LEU A 444 -26.80 5.19 -6.01
N LYS A 445 -26.76 5.36 -7.33
CA LYS A 445 -26.60 4.22 -8.23
C LYS A 445 -25.22 3.64 -7.95
N SER A 446 -25.14 2.79 -6.93
CA SER A 446 -23.99 1.92 -6.73
C SER A 446 -23.98 0.94 -7.89
N HIS A 447 -23.19 1.25 -8.92
CA HIS A 447 -22.75 0.21 -9.85
C HIS A 447 -21.84 -0.74 -9.06
N PRO A 448 -22.06 -2.06 -9.13
CA PRO A 448 -21.24 -3.03 -8.44
C PRO A 448 -19.94 -3.21 -9.22
N ASP A 449 -19.00 -2.28 -9.04
CA ASP A 449 -17.66 -2.44 -9.56
C ASP A 449 -16.84 -3.32 -8.62
N LYS A 450 -16.50 -4.48 -9.17
CA LYS A 450 -15.57 -5.47 -8.66
C LYS A 450 -14.21 -4.83 -8.41
N PHE A 451 -13.97 -4.37 -7.19
CA PHE A 451 -12.62 -4.21 -6.68
C PHE A 451 -12.24 -5.46 -5.90
N SER A 452 -11.54 -6.37 -6.58
CA SER A 452 -10.78 -7.44 -5.94
C SER A 452 -9.49 -6.84 -5.40
N LEU A 453 -9.53 -6.34 -4.17
CA LEU A 453 -8.34 -6.10 -3.37
C LEU A 453 -8.53 -6.84 -2.05
N THR A 454 -7.63 -7.79 -1.86
CA THR A 454 -7.42 -8.58 -0.65
C THR A 454 -7.16 -7.68 0.54
N ASP A 455 -8.18 -7.42 1.36
CA ASP A 455 -8.06 -7.19 2.81
C ASP A 455 -9.48 -7.15 3.42
N GLU A 456 -10.03 -8.34 3.66
CA GLU A 456 -11.40 -8.57 4.18
C GLU A 456 -11.46 -8.62 5.73
N GLU A 457 -10.43 -8.16 6.44
CA GLU A 457 -10.38 -8.30 7.92
C GLU A 457 -10.56 -7.00 8.73
N GLU A 458 -10.65 -5.82 8.10
CA GLU A 458 -10.75 -4.54 8.84
C GLU A 458 -12.02 -3.70 8.59
N ARG A 459 -13.06 -4.25 7.96
CA ARG A 459 -14.34 -3.53 7.82
C ARG A 459 -15.33 -3.86 8.95
N PRO A 460 -15.92 -2.86 9.65
CA PRO A 460 -16.99 -3.11 10.60
C PRO A 460 -18.23 -3.66 9.87
N PHE A 461 -18.70 -4.83 10.28
CA PHE A 461 -19.83 -5.53 9.65
C PHE A 461 -21.11 -4.70 9.66
N SER A 462 -21.83 -4.70 8.53
CA SER A 462 -23.21 -4.22 8.48
C SER A 462 -24.10 -5.05 9.42
N GLN A 463 -25.16 -4.46 9.99
CA GLN A 463 -26.11 -5.14 10.88
C GLN A 463 -26.71 -6.42 10.26
N GLU A 464 -26.84 -6.46 8.94
CA GLU A 464 -27.33 -7.60 8.18
C GLU A 464 -26.26 -8.70 7.98
N GLU A 465 -24.99 -8.30 7.88
CA GLU A 465 -23.86 -9.21 7.81
C GLU A 465 -23.56 -9.82 9.17
N LEU A 466 -23.62 -9.01 10.23
CA LEU A 466 -23.51 -9.48 11.61
C LEU A 466 -24.61 -10.50 11.94
N ARG A 467 -25.86 -10.23 11.52
CA ARG A 467 -26.97 -11.20 11.63
C ARG A 467 -26.69 -12.49 10.86
N ARG A 468 -26.14 -12.41 9.64
CA ARG A 468 -25.78 -13.60 8.85
C ARG A 468 -24.65 -14.41 9.51
N THR A 469 -23.64 -13.75 10.05
CA THR A 469 -22.50 -14.41 10.71
C THR A 469 -22.92 -15.05 12.03
N ILE A 470 -23.77 -14.37 12.81
CA ILE A 470 -24.38 -14.93 14.03
C ILE A 470 -25.29 -16.11 13.68
N MET A 471 -26.14 -16.00 12.66
CA MET A 471 -26.98 -17.12 12.22
C MET A 471 -26.15 -18.32 11.73
N LYS A 472 -25.01 -18.07 11.09
CA LYS A 472 -24.05 -19.10 10.66
C LYS A 472 -23.30 -19.74 11.83
N GLY A 473 -23.05 -18.98 12.90
CA GLY A 473 -22.44 -19.46 14.15
C GLY A 473 -23.40 -20.23 15.06
N VAL A 474 -24.68 -19.84 15.10
CA VAL A 474 -25.73 -20.46 15.92
C VAL A 474 -26.29 -21.72 15.26
N LEU A 475 -26.40 -21.75 13.92
CA LEU A 475 -26.88 -22.90 13.16
C LEU A 475 -25.69 -23.60 12.49
N GLY A 476 -24.92 -24.34 13.28
CA GLY A 476 -23.71 -25.06 12.87
C GLY A 476 -23.73 -25.54 11.42
N THR A 477 -22.59 -25.35 10.74
CA THR A 477 -22.31 -25.36 9.28
C THR A 477 -23.02 -26.40 8.40
N GLY A 478 -23.62 -27.45 8.97
CA GLY A 478 -24.45 -28.43 8.28
C GLY A 478 -25.91 -28.01 8.03
N SER A 479 -26.52 -27.19 8.89
CA SER A 479 -27.97 -26.89 8.79
C SER A 479 -28.29 -25.79 7.77
N TYR A 480 -27.38 -24.81 7.63
CA TYR A 480 -27.52 -23.69 6.69
C TYR A 480 -27.53 -24.12 5.21
N ARG A 481 -26.81 -25.19 4.86
CA ARG A 481 -26.82 -25.75 3.50
C ARG A 481 -28.16 -26.40 3.14
N LYS A 482 -28.85 -26.97 4.13
CA LYS A 482 -30.15 -27.63 3.94
C LYS A 482 -31.29 -26.62 3.72
N LEU A 483 -31.26 -25.51 4.46
CA LEU A 483 -32.22 -24.40 4.30
C LEU A 483 -32.03 -23.65 2.98
N LYS A 484 -30.79 -23.39 2.55
CA LYS A 484 -30.50 -22.74 1.26
C LYS A 484 -30.92 -23.60 0.05
N ALA A 485 -30.86 -24.93 0.18
CA ALA A 485 -31.34 -25.85 -0.84
C ALA A 485 -32.88 -25.90 -0.92
N GLN A 486 -33.57 -25.78 0.22
CA GLN A 486 -35.04 -25.74 0.26
C GLN A 486 -35.62 -24.41 -0.24
N SER A 487 -34.95 -23.27 0.01
CA SER A 487 -35.42 -21.96 -0.45
C SER A 487 -35.15 -21.69 -1.94
N ALA A 488 -34.34 -22.53 -2.60
CA ALA A 488 -34.08 -22.44 -4.04
C ALA A 488 -34.97 -23.38 -4.87
N ALA A 489 -35.82 -24.18 -4.20
CA ALA A 489 -36.75 -25.13 -4.81
C ALA A 489 -38.23 -24.70 -4.64
N LEU A 490 -38.46 -23.50 -4.09
CA LEU A 490 -39.71 -22.73 -4.14
C LEU A 490 -39.45 -21.49 -4.98
#